data_AF-A0A9D6VB12-F1
#
_entry.id   AF-A0A9D6VB12-F1
#
_cell.length_a   1.000
_cell.length_b   1.000
_cell.length_c   1.000
_cell.angle_alpha   90.00
_cell.angle_beta   90.00
_cell.angle_gamma   90.00
#
_symmetry.space_group_name_H-M   'P 1'
#
loop_
_entity.id
_entity.type
_entity.pdbx_description
1 polymer ?
#
loop_
_entity_poly.entity_id
_entity_poly.type
_entity_poly.pdbx_seq_one_letter_code
_entity_poly.pdbx_strand_id
1 'polypeptide(L)' 'MSATIRARIKDGKIELLEQIDLPDGQDIMVTIVTSPSDQDSETFRKSAGRWQGTVDADTLIRNIYTNRLLSNRPAPAL' A
#
# COMPACT_ATOMS: atom_id res chain seq x y z
N MET A 1 -8.54 25.29 14.73
CA MET A 1 -9.25 23.99 14.79
C MET A 1 -9.06 23.32 13.45
N SER A 2 -8.57 22.08 13.42
CA SER A 2 -8.49 21.28 12.19
C SER A 2 -9.61 20.25 12.21
N ALA A 3 -10.32 20.12 11.09
CA ALA A 3 -11.35 19.09 10.88
C ALA A 3 -11.01 18.32 9.60
N THR A 4 -11.21 17.00 9.63
CA THR A 4 -11.05 16.15 8.44
C THR A 4 -12.44 15.87 7.88
N ILE A 5 -12.68 16.32 6.65
CA ILE A 5 -13.98 16.19 5.98
C ILE A 5 -13.84 15.20 4.83
N ARG A 6 -14.85 14.36 4.63
CA ARG A 6 -14.88 13.42 3.51
C ARG A 6 -15.32 14.15 2.24
N ALA A 7 -14.56 13.96 1.18
CA ALA A 7 -14.87 14.47 -0.14
C ALA A 7 -14.55 13.42 -1.19
N ARG A 8 -15.19 13.53 -2.35
CA ARG A 8 -14.86 12.73 -3.54
C ARG A 8 -14.52 13.64 -4.70
N ILE A 9 -13.76 13.13 -5.65
CA ILE A 9 -13.55 13.80 -6.93
C ILE A 9 -14.64 13.35 -7.90
N LYS A 10 -15.38 14.33 -8.45
CA LYS A 10 -16.35 14.11 -9.52
C LYS A 10 -16.13 15.16 -10.60
N ASP A 11 -15.89 14.73 -11.83
CA ASP A 11 -15.63 15.61 -12.98
C ASP A 11 -14.50 16.63 -12.74
N GLY A 12 -13.44 16.21 -12.03
CA GLY A 12 -12.30 17.06 -11.68
C GLY A 12 -12.59 18.09 -10.57
N LYS A 13 -13.75 18.04 -9.93
CA LYS A 13 -14.15 18.92 -8.82
C LYS A 13 -14.19 18.15 -7.51
N ILE A 14 -13.82 18.84 -6.42
CA ILE A 14 -13.97 18.32 -5.05
C ILE A 14 -15.45 18.48 -4.66
N GLU A 15 -16.13 17.37 -4.45
CA GLU A 15 -17.51 17.31 -3.95
C GLU A 15 -17.47 16.85 -2.49
N LEU A 16 -17.86 17.73 -1.56
CA LEU A 16 -17.96 17.40 -0.14
C LEU A 16 -19.12 16.41 0.07
N LEU A 17 -18.90 15.38 0.87
CA LEU A 17 -19.93 14.37 1.20
C LEU A 17 -20.76 14.76 2.43
N GLU A 18 -20.31 15.75 3.18
CA GLU A 18 -20.91 16.24 4.41
C GLU A 18 -21.06 17.75 4.31
N GLN A 19 -22.16 18.29 4.84
CA GLN A 19 -22.39 19.73 4.85
C GLN A 19 -21.55 20.35 5.97
N ILE A 20 -20.79 21.39 5.61
CA ILE A 20 -19.99 22.18 6.54
C ILE A 20 -20.44 23.63 6.41
N ASP A 21 -20.55 24.32 7.54
CA ASP A 21 -20.79 25.75 7.58
C ASP A 21 -19.44 26.46 7.58
N LEU A 22 -19.04 26.96 6.43
CA LEU A 22 -17.86 27.79 6.27
C LEU A 22 -18.32 29.20 5.88
N PRO A 23 -17.99 30.24 6.66
CA PRO A 23 -18.35 31.60 6.32
C PRO A 23 -17.62 32.06 5.06
N ASP A 24 -18.34 32.83 4.24
CA ASP A 24 -17.81 33.40 3.00
C ASP A 24 -16.56 34.26 3.26
N GLY A 25 -15.57 34.11 2.38
CA GLY A 25 -14.30 34.85 2.45
C GLY A 25 -13.26 34.25 3.40
N GLN A 26 -13.51 33.07 3.97
CA GLN A 26 -12.54 32.38 4.81
C GLN A 26 -11.53 31.57 3.97
N ASP A 27 -10.24 31.84 4.16
CA ASP A 27 -9.17 31.03 3.60
C ASP A 27 -9.08 29.68 4.33
N ILE A 28 -9.01 28.59 3.57
CA ILE A 28 -8.90 27.23 4.09
C ILE A 28 -7.67 26.50 3.53
N MET A 29 -7.10 25.61 4.35
CA MET A 29 -6.03 24.71 3.94
C MET A 29 -6.64 23.36 3.53
N VAL A 30 -6.36 22.92 2.30
CA VAL A 30 -6.83 21.64 1.76
C VAL A 30 -5.67 20.64 1.70
N THR A 31 -5.80 19.53 2.42
CA THR A 31 -4.84 18.41 2.36
C THR A 31 -5.49 17.24 1.61
N ILE A 32 -4.93 16.87 0.46
CA ILE A 32 -5.43 15.75 -0.36
C ILE A 32 -4.67 14.48 0.04
N VAL A 33 -5.38 13.52 0.61
CA VAL A 33 -4.86 12.17 0.90
C VAL A 33 -5.64 11.18 0.03
N THR A 34 -4.97 10.61 -0.98
CA THR A 34 -5.57 9.60 -1.85
C THR A 34 -5.35 8.21 -1.26
N SER A 35 -6.44 7.43 -1.15
CA SER A 35 -6.32 5.98 -0.95
C SER A 35 -6.07 5.30 -2.30
N PRO A 36 -5.29 4.20 -2.35
CA PRO A 36 -5.20 3.37 -3.54
C PRO A 36 -6.62 2.97 -3.97
N SER A 37 -6.88 3.03 -5.27
CA SER A 37 -8.17 2.64 -5.83
C SER A 37 -8.32 1.12 -5.86
N ASP A 38 -9.55 0.61 -5.96
CA ASP A 38 -9.76 -0.83 -6.21
C ASP A 38 -9.08 -1.30 -7.51
N GLN A 39 -8.83 -0.42 -8.46
CA GLN A 39 -8.04 -0.69 -9.67
C GLN A 39 -6.59 -1.08 -9.34
N ASP A 40 -6.03 -0.58 -8.24
CA ASP A 40 -4.69 -0.95 -7.79
C ASP A 40 -4.69 -2.38 -7.21
N SER A 41 -5.80 -2.83 -6.63
CA SER A 41 -5.92 -4.17 -6.06
C SER A 41 -5.76 -5.29 -7.10
N GLU A 42 -6.32 -5.10 -8.31
CA GLU A 42 -6.18 -6.04 -9.42
C GLU A 42 -4.77 -6.03 -10.01
N THR A 43 -4.11 -4.87 -10.02
CA THR A 43 -2.70 -4.77 -10.42
C THR A 43 -1.81 -5.52 -9.43
N PHE A 44 -2.05 -5.38 -8.13
CA PHE A 44 -1.34 -6.14 -7.10
C PHE A 44 -1.61 -7.65 -7.24
N ARG A 45 -2.85 -8.08 -7.48
CA ARG A 45 -3.19 -9.49 -7.73
C ARG A 45 -2.48 -10.06 -8.97
N LYS A 46 -2.38 -9.30 -10.06
CA LYS A 46 -1.63 -9.73 -11.26
C LYS A 46 -0.13 -9.85 -11.01
N SER A 47 0.42 -8.99 -10.16
CA SER A 47 1.83 -9.04 -9.75
C SER A 47 2.11 -10.09 -8.69
N ALA A 48 1.08 -10.61 -8.00
CA ALA A 48 1.23 -11.70 -7.07
C ALA A 48 1.63 -12.95 -7.85
N GLY A 49 2.94 -13.23 -7.86
CA GLY A 49 3.53 -14.30 -8.63
C GLY A 49 2.80 -15.63 -8.42
N ARG A 50 2.56 -16.35 -9.52
CA ARG A 50 1.86 -17.67 -9.56
C ARG A 50 2.70 -18.82 -9.00
N TRP A 51 3.32 -18.66 -7.84
CA TRP A 51 4.19 -19.66 -7.22
C TRP A 51 3.41 -20.71 -6.42
N GLN A 52 2.11 -20.49 -6.22
CA GLN A 52 1.23 -21.44 -5.56
C GLN A 52 1.17 -22.75 -6.37
N GLY A 53 1.59 -23.85 -5.75
CA GLY A 53 1.63 -25.17 -6.37
C GLY A 53 2.82 -25.44 -7.30
N THR A 54 3.70 -24.46 -7.54
CA THR A 54 4.96 -24.68 -8.29
C THR A 54 6.14 -25.00 -7.38
N VAL A 55 6.07 -24.56 -6.11
CA VAL A 55 7.08 -24.85 -5.10
C VAL A 55 6.43 -25.44 -3.85
N ASP A 56 7.09 -26.44 -3.27
CA ASP A 56 6.80 -26.88 -1.91
C ASP A 56 7.37 -25.84 -0.94
N ALA A 57 6.51 -24.91 -0.52
CA ALA A 57 6.87 -23.80 0.35
C ALA A 57 7.40 -24.27 1.71
N ASP A 58 6.83 -25.33 2.27
CA ASP A 58 7.23 -25.85 3.59
C ASP A 58 8.62 -26.47 3.54
N THR A 59 8.91 -27.24 2.50
CA THR A 59 10.25 -27.79 2.26
C THR A 59 11.27 -26.70 1.96
N LEU A 60 10.91 -25.68 1.15
CA LEU A 60 11.77 -24.54 0.86
C LEU A 60 12.15 -23.78 2.14
N ILE A 61 11.17 -23.48 3.00
CA ILE A 61 11.39 -22.78 4.26
C ILE A 61 12.31 -23.58 5.17
N ARG A 62 12.05 -24.89 5.37
CA ARG A 62 12.91 -25.77 6.18
C ARG A 62 14.35 -25.75 5.67
N ASN A 63 14.55 -25.91 4.37
CA ASN A 63 15.88 -25.92 3.76
C ASN A 63 16.61 -24.58 3.95
N ILE A 64 15.92 -23.45 3.83
CA ILE A 64 16.50 -22.12 4.09
C ILE A 64 17.02 -22.03 5.52
N TYR A 65 16.22 -22.43 6.52
CA TYR A 65 16.64 -22.35 7.91
C TYR A 65 17.77 -23.32 8.24
N THR A 66 17.73 -24.55 7.72
CA THR A 66 18.83 -25.52 7.87
C THR A 66 20.12 -24.98 7.26
N ASN A 67 20.07 -24.40 6.06
CA ASN A 67 21.24 -23.84 5.40
C ASN A 67 21.80 -22.61 6.12
N ARG A 68 20.96 -21.81 6.78
CA ARG A 68 21.43 -20.66 7.58
C ARG A 68 22.25 -21.06 8.81
N LEU A 69 22.06 -22.28 9.31
CA LEU A 69 22.88 -22.82 10.41
C LEU A 69 24.24 -23.31 9.91
N LEU A 70 24.41 -23.51 8.60
CA LEU A 70 25.69 -23.87 8.02
C LEU A 70 26.55 -22.62 7.89
N SER A 71 27.60 -22.54 8.71
CA SER A 71 28.59 -21.46 8.65
C SER A 71 29.68 -21.76 7.62
N ASN A 72 29.29 -22.12 6.39
CA ASN A 72 30.19 -22.50 5.29
C ASN A 72 30.41 -21.38 4.25
N ARG A 73 29.83 -20.19 4.48
CA ARG A 73 30.03 -19.04 3.60
C ARG A 73 31.49 -18.57 3.72
N PRO A 74 32.25 -18.47 2.61
CA PRO A 74 33.59 -17.91 2.65
C PRO A 74 33.56 -16.46 3.13
N ALA A 75 34.60 -16.05 3.85
CA ALA A 75 34.73 -14.66 4.28
C ALA A 75 34.66 -13.75 3.03
N PRO A 76 33.88 -12.65 3.08
CA PRO A 76 33.84 -11.71 1.97
C PRO A 76 35.25 -11.18 1.69
N ALA A 77 35.61 -11.05 0.42
CA ALA A 77 36.87 -10.44 0.03
C ALA A 77 36.85 -8.95 0.44
N LEU A 78 37.89 -8.53 1.15
CA LEU A 78 38.13 -7.13 1.54
C LEU A 78 38.79 -6.36 0.39
#